data_AF-A0ABD3R4I6-F1
#
_entry.id   AF-A0ABD3R4I6-F1
#
_cell.length_a   1.000
_cell.length_b   1.000
_cell.length_c   1.000
_cell.angle_alpha   90.00
_cell.angle_beta   90.00
_cell.angle_gamma   90.00
#
_symmetry.space_group_name_H-M   'P 1'
#
loop_
_entity.id
_entity.type
_entity.pdbx_description
1 polymer ?
#
loop_
_entity_poly.entity_id
_entity_poly.type
_entity_poly.pdbx_seq_one_letter_code
_entity_poly.pdbx_strand_id
1 'polypeptide(L)'
;MPSLRNNYYEPEEQALRTVFQYYSDNSIAGNREFIYLAECYCIIDELGQKDEERLCMKNAIEDHNLRPEEKSDIPTGCISLKDYVSILSAAPCDHIHLIRVIANYHRRCDSEGKYLLARDFLKHYQILRNSEETRQLEIIKKRQIDDRRKVIIAHDQQLVKFTQVWHQFMQEFEHKSLSYLEELDRQHQAQLLILQSEVIEEVKSKPQRWSRELVDWRKQEAKMVGQQRYQEAQKIKLASDALELSERMKLSSNVESSLKLKRANLSKQHAAEKFALCKRIETKRREFQHQQKVDFSRCSQRNKNILAMLDSKHDAECSEALRRLEKEIKNYSNSK
;
A
#
# COMPACT_ATOMS: atom_id res chain seq x y z
N MET A 1 32.74 14.31 41.22
CA MET A 1 32.61 12.91 41.71
C MET A 1 31.15 12.67 42.06
N PRO A 2 30.64 11.44 41.87
CA PRO A 2 29.43 11.15 41.10
C PRO A 2 28.13 11.23 41.89
N SER A 3 27.05 11.51 41.16
CA SER A 3 25.67 11.05 41.38
C SER A 3 25.32 10.45 42.75
N LEU A 4 24.55 11.20 43.55
CA LEU A 4 23.50 10.63 44.39
C LEU A 4 22.19 10.48 43.58
N ARG A 5 22.33 9.94 42.35
CA ARG A 5 21.37 8.98 41.82
C ARG A 5 21.65 7.71 42.60
N ASN A 6 20.92 7.47 43.67
CA ASN A 6 20.69 6.17 44.29
C ASN A 6 20.17 6.45 45.68
N ASN A 7 18.84 6.51 45.78
CA ASN A 7 18.07 5.93 46.88
C ASN A 7 16.56 6.04 46.67
N TYR A 8 16.11 6.45 45.48
CA TYR A 8 14.72 6.28 45.07
C TYR A 8 14.68 5.69 43.66
N TYR A 9 13.80 4.71 43.46
CA TYR A 9 13.51 4.17 42.14
C TYR A 9 12.76 5.26 41.34
N GLU A 10 13.08 5.44 40.06
CA GLU A 10 12.49 6.49 39.18
C GLU A 10 10.93 6.56 39.23
N PRO A 11 10.20 5.43 39.39
CA PRO A 11 8.74 5.45 39.60
C PRO A 11 8.29 6.02 40.95
N GLU A 12 9.12 5.95 42.00
CA GLU A 12 8.77 6.38 43.37
C GLU A 12 8.97 7.88 43.56
N GLU A 13 10.01 8.46 42.96
CA GLU A 13 10.17 9.93 42.89
C GLU A 13 9.04 10.55 42.06
N GLN A 14 8.66 9.89 40.96
CA GLN A 14 7.55 10.32 40.14
C GLN A 14 6.22 10.16 40.87
N ALA A 15 6.01 9.09 41.64
CA ALA A 15 4.82 8.90 42.47
C ALA A 15 4.71 9.96 43.59
N LEU A 16 5.79 10.29 44.29
CA LEU A 16 5.78 11.32 45.34
C LEU A 16 5.54 12.73 44.77
N ARG A 17 6.16 13.06 43.63
CA ARG A 17 5.86 14.30 42.90
C ARG A 17 4.41 14.33 42.44
N THR A 18 3.86 13.22 41.94
CA THR A 18 2.46 13.12 41.51
C THR A 18 1.49 13.22 42.69
N VAL A 19 1.84 12.71 43.87
CA VAL A 19 1.04 12.83 45.09
C VAL A 19 1.06 14.26 45.63
N PHE A 20 2.22 14.91 45.71
CA PHE A 20 2.31 16.33 46.09
C PHE A 20 1.63 17.26 45.09
N GLN A 21 1.70 16.94 43.80
CA GLN A 21 1.04 17.67 42.72
C GLN A 21 -0.47 17.42 42.70
N TYR A 22 -0.93 16.22 43.07
CA TYR A 22 -2.35 15.89 43.25
C TYR A 22 -2.95 16.62 44.45
N TYR A 23 -2.21 16.78 45.55
CA TYR A 23 -2.67 17.57 46.70
C TYR A 23 -2.50 19.08 46.52
N SER A 24 -1.58 19.55 45.67
CA SER A 24 -1.51 20.96 45.26
C SER A 24 -2.59 21.34 44.25
N ASP A 25 -2.93 20.44 43.32
CA ASP A 25 -3.84 20.74 42.20
C ASP A 25 -5.32 20.41 42.54
N ASN A 26 -5.60 19.54 43.52
CA ASN A 26 -6.96 19.37 44.07
C ASN A 26 -7.33 20.38 45.17
N SER A 27 -6.48 21.35 45.45
CA SER A 27 -6.83 22.55 46.21
C SER A 27 -7.61 23.55 45.33
N ILE A 28 -8.75 23.13 44.77
CA ILE A 28 -9.75 24.05 44.22
C ILE A 28 -11.05 23.89 45.00
N ALA A 29 -11.07 24.49 46.19
CA ALA A 29 -12.22 25.20 46.76
C ALA A 29 -11.74 25.81 48.09
N GLY A 30 -11.95 27.12 48.26
CA GLY A 30 -11.44 27.90 49.38
C GLY A 30 -11.55 27.24 50.75
N ASN A 31 -10.42 26.71 51.22
CA ASN A 31 -10.04 26.65 52.62
C ASN A 31 -8.52 26.44 52.64
N ARG A 32 -7.77 27.50 52.96
CA ARG A 32 -6.42 27.31 53.49
C ARG A 32 -6.59 26.73 54.90
N GLU A 33 -6.75 25.41 55.00
CA GLU A 33 -6.21 24.76 56.18
C GLU A 33 -4.71 24.69 55.95
N PHE A 34 -4.01 25.66 56.55
CA PHE A 34 -2.58 25.55 56.76
C PHE A 34 -2.34 24.18 57.41
N ILE A 35 -1.59 23.31 56.73
CA ILE A 35 -0.99 22.17 57.42
C ILE A 35 -0.14 22.80 58.52
N TYR A 36 -0.49 22.56 59.77
CA TYR A 36 0.23 23.18 60.88
C TYR A 36 1.68 22.72 60.82
N LEU A 37 2.62 23.63 61.00
CA LEU A 37 4.06 23.37 60.97
C LEU A 37 4.45 22.14 61.84
N ALA A 38 3.68 21.89 62.90
CA ALA A 38 3.79 20.73 63.78
C ALA A 38 3.49 19.38 63.10
N GLU A 39 2.53 19.32 62.18
CA GLU A 39 2.15 18.09 61.44
C GLU A 39 3.17 17.77 60.34
N CYS A 40 3.75 18.79 59.71
CA CYS A 40 4.88 18.61 58.79
C CYS A 40 6.12 18.07 59.52
N TYR A 41 6.38 18.52 60.75
CA TYR A 41 7.50 18.01 61.55
C TYR A 41 7.29 16.56 62.02
N CYS A 42 6.06 16.15 62.32
CA CYS A 42 5.75 14.74 62.60
C CYS A 42 6.01 13.84 61.39
N ILE A 43 5.62 14.26 60.19
CA ILE A 43 5.84 13.48 58.96
C ILE A 43 7.33 13.40 58.62
N ILE A 44 8.11 14.46 58.86
CA ILE A 44 9.57 14.45 58.67
C ILE A 44 10.27 13.54 59.70
N ASP A 45 9.79 13.53 60.94
CA ASP A 45 10.34 12.65 62.00
C ASP A 45 9.96 11.17 61.81
N GLU A 46 8.94 10.86 61.01
CA GLU A 46 8.60 9.48 60.61
C GLU A 46 9.36 9.01 59.36
N LEU A 47 9.74 9.92 58.46
CA LEU A 47 10.39 9.59 57.18
C LEU A 47 11.93 9.61 57.22
N GLY A 48 12.56 10.39 58.10
CA GLY A 48 14.02 10.51 58.15
C GLY A 48 14.69 9.39 58.94
N GLN A 49 15.62 8.63 58.35
CA GLN A 49 16.36 7.58 59.07
C GLN A 49 17.65 8.08 59.76
N LYS A 50 18.11 9.30 59.47
CA LYS A 50 19.29 9.95 60.08
C LYS A 50 18.99 11.39 60.51
N ASP A 51 19.63 11.84 61.59
CA ASP A 51 19.38 13.16 62.20
C ASP A 51 19.75 14.35 61.28
N GLU A 52 20.75 14.19 60.41
CA GLU A 52 21.19 15.22 59.46
C GLU A 52 20.16 15.47 58.33
N GLU A 53 19.44 14.44 57.89
CA GLU A 53 18.39 14.54 56.87
C GLU A 53 17.14 15.24 57.42
N ARG A 54 16.78 14.94 58.67
CA ARG A 54 15.68 15.60 59.39
C ARG A 54 15.93 17.09 59.55
N LEU A 55 17.14 17.48 59.91
CA LEU A 55 17.52 18.89 60.09
C LEU A 55 17.51 19.66 58.76
N CYS A 56 17.96 19.03 57.67
CA CYS A 56 17.93 19.63 56.33
C CYS A 56 16.49 19.86 55.81
N MET A 57 15.57 18.93 56.09
CA MET A 57 14.17 19.07 55.73
C MET A 57 13.42 20.10 56.59
N LYS A 58 13.76 20.21 57.88
CA LYS A 58 13.19 21.23 58.79
C LYS A 58 13.61 22.65 58.38
N ASN A 59 14.90 22.87 58.08
CA ASN A 59 15.40 24.18 57.65
C ASN A 59 14.80 24.64 56.31
N ALA A 60 14.55 23.71 55.37
CA ALA A 60 13.92 24.03 54.08
C ALA A 60 12.46 24.48 54.20
N ILE A 61 11.75 24.05 55.24
CA ILE A 61 10.37 24.48 55.54
C ILE A 61 10.36 25.85 56.22
N GLU A 62 11.30 26.11 57.13
CA GLU A 62 11.43 27.42 57.79
C GLU A 62 11.85 28.52 56.80
N ASP A 63 12.74 28.21 55.85
CA ASP A 63 13.11 29.11 54.76
C ASP A 63 11.96 29.38 53.78
N HIS A 64 11.02 28.44 53.61
CA HIS A 64 9.84 28.63 52.75
C HIS A 64 8.70 29.41 53.42
N ASN A 65 8.62 29.41 54.76
CA ASN A 65 7.56 30.09 55.52
C ASN A 65 7.93 31.50 55.99
N LEU A 66 9.18 31.94 55.84
CA LEU A 66 9.60 33.32 56.15
C LEU A 66 9.77 34.16 54.88
N ARG A 67 8.68 34.80 54.42
CA ARG A 67 8.76 36.16 53.86
C ARG A 67 7.43 36.93 54.02
N PRO A 68 7.48 38.26 54.28
CA PRO A 68 6.47 38.96 55.07
C PRO A 68 5.21 39.28 54.29
N GLU A 69 4.09 39.21 55.01
CA GLU A 69 2.89 39.96 54.72
C GLU A 69 3.21 41.47 54.65
N GLU A 70 3.22 42.04 53.45
CA GLU A 70 2.93 43.46 53.28
C GLU A 70 1.44 43.60 52.94
N LYS A 71 0.69 44.00 53.96
CA LYS A 71 -0.68 44.52 53.83
C LYS A 71 -0.64 45.71 52.88
N SER A 72 -1.23 45.56 51.70
CA SER A 72 -1.70 46.71 50.93
C SER A 72 -3.21 46.66 50.88
N ASP A 73 -3.83 47.72 51.38
CA ASP A 73 -5.26 47.98 51.28
C ASP A 73 -5.66 47.98 49.80
N ILE A 74 -6.32 46.91 49.35
CA ILE A 74 -7.00 46.89 48.06
C ILE A 74 -8.48 47.21 48.31
N PRO A 75 -9.02 48.31 47.75
CA PRO A 75 -10.43 48.64 47.85
C PRO A 75 -11.32 47.53 47.29
N THR A 76 -12.42 47.30 48.02
CA THR A 76 -13.56 46.45 47.69
C THR A 76 -13.99 46.64 46.23
N GLY A 77 -13.76 45.62 45.38
CA GLY A 77 -14.21 45.64 43.97
C GLY A 77 -13.41 44.81 42.97
N CYS A 78 -12.34 44.11 43.35
CA CYS A 78 -11.58 43.26 42.43
C CYS A 78 -11.55 41.81 42.92
N ILE A 79 -12.28 40.94 42.21
CA ILE A 79 -12.10 39.49 42.32
C ILE A 79 -10.63 39.19 42.02
N SER A 80 -9.96 38.42 42.87
CA SER A 80 -8.61 37.93 42.60
C SER A 80 -8.62 37.23 41.24
N LEU A 81 -7.64 37.53 40.40
CA LEU A 81 -7.55 36.94 39.06
C LEU A 81 -7.60 35.40 39.10
N LYS A 82 -7.06 34.81 40.17
CA LYS A 82 -7.13 33.36 40.41
C LYS A 82 -8.57 32.87 40.53
N ASP A 83 -9.40 33.58 41.28
CA ASP A 83 -10.80 33.21 41.51
C ASP A 83 -11.65 33.40 40.24
N TYR A 84 -11.34 34.41 39.42
CA TYR A 84 -12.02 34.64 38.14
C TYR A 84 -11.64 33.60 37.08
N VAL A 85 -10.38 33.16 37.05
CA VAL A 85 -9.89 32.09 36.17
C VAL A 85 -10.47 30.72 36.56
N SER A 86 -10.60 30.44 37.87
CA SER A 86 -11.24 29.21 38.37
C SER A 86 -12.74 29.15 38.09
N ILE A 87 -13.45 30.28 38.10
CA ILE A 87 -14.88 30.35 37.74
C ILE A 87 -15.09 30.13 36.23
N LEU A 88 -14.15 30.55 35.38
CA LEU A 88 -14.23 30.39 33.92
C LEU A 88 -13.70 29.05 33.40
N SER A 89 -12.88 28.33 34.17
CA SER A 89 -12.42 26.98 33.80
C SER A 89 -13.51 25.89 33.94
N ALA A 90 -14.63 26.22 34.60
CA ALA A 90 -15.74 25.29 34.85
C ALA A 90 -16.79 25.25 33.72
N ALA A 91 -16.72 26.15 32.73
CA ALA A 91 -17.64 26.20 31.59
C ALA A 91 -16.86 26.11 30.27
N PRO A 92 -17.46 25.58 29.18
CA PRO A 92 -16.90 25.67 27.83
C PRO A 92 -17.00 27.11 27.33
N CYS A 93 -16.29 28.04 27.97
CA CYS A 93 -16.18 29.42 27.56
C CYS A 93 -15.18 29.51 26.42
N ASP A 94 -15.57 30.10 25.30
CA ASP A 94 -14.71 30.32 24.14
C ASP A 94 -13.36 30.91 24.57
N HIS A 95 -12.25 30.21 24.30
CA HIS A 95 -10.88 30.70 24.56
C HIS A 95 -10.69 32.14 24.03
N ILE A 96 -11.34 32.45 22.91
CA ILE A 96 -11.41 33.78 22.28
C ILE A 96 -12.05 34.83 23.19
N HIS A 97 -13.12 34.46 23.91
CA HIS A 97 -13.77 35.33 24.90
C HIS A 97 -12.84 35.64 26.07
N LEU A 98 -12.11 34.64 26.57
CA LEU A 98 -11.15 34.82 27.66
C LEU A 98 -9.96 35.68 27.24
N ILE A 99 -9.43 35.47 26.02
CA ILE A 99 -8.40 36.34 25.40
C ILE A 99 -8.88 37.80 25.37
N ARG A 100 -10.14 38.02 25.01
CA ARG A 100 -10.76 39.36 24.99
C ARG A 100 -10.84 40.00 26.36
N VAL A 101 -11.30 39.26 27.38
CA VAL A 101 -11.42 39.80 28.74
C VAL A 101 -10.05 40.21 29.26
N ILE A 102 -9.04 39.36 29.13
CA ILE A 102 -7.66 39.65 29.56
C ILE A 102 -7.09 40.86 28.81
N ALA A 103 -7.32 40.98 27.50
CA ALA A 103 -6.85 42.14 26.71
C ALA A 103 -7.50 43.48 27.12
N ASN A 104 -8.74 43.44 27.60
CA ASN A 104 -9.44 44.63 28.11
C ASN A 104 -8.96 45.02 29.51
N TYR A 105 -8.71 44.04 30.38
CA TYR A 105 -8.13 44.29 31.71
C TYR A 105 -6.70 44.80 31.63
N HIS A 106 -5.88 44.27 30.72
CA HIS A 106 -4.54 44.81 30.41
C HIS A 106 -4.61 46.30 30.07
N ARG A 107 -5.48 46.68 29.11
CA ARG A 107 -5.64 48.08 28.69
C ARG A 107 -6.10 49.00 29.81
N ARG A 108 -6.98 48.53 30.70
CA ARG A 108 -7.38 49.28 31.90
C ARG A 108 -6.21 49.47 32.86
N CYS A 109 -5.43 48.43 33.11
CA CYS A 109 -4.23 48.51 33.97
C CYS A 109 -3.17 49.47 33.41
N ASP A 110 -2.98 49.49 32.08
CA ASP A 110 -2.11 50.46 31.41
C ASP A 110 -2.60 51.90 31.61
N SER A 111 -3.90 52.14 31.46
CA SER A 111 -4.49 53.48 31.63
C SER A 111 -4.48 53.98 33.08
N GLU A 112 -4.50 53.07 34.06
CA GLU A 112 -4.44 53.38 35.49
C GLU A 112 -3.00 53.48 36.03
N GLY A 113 -1.98 53.27 35.19
CA GLY A 113 -0.55 53.34 35.58
C GLY A 113 -0.05 52.13 36.38
N LYS A 114 -0.81 51.02 36.43
CA LYS A 114 -0.47 49.79 37.17
C LYS A 114 0.38 48.85 36.30
N TYR A 115 1.60 49.27 35.96
CA TYR A 115 2.44 48.59 34.97
C TYR A 115 2.86 47.16 35.33
N LEU A 116 3.09 46.87 36.62
CA LEU A 116 3.47 45.52 37.06
C LEU A 116 2.35 44.51 36.79
N LEU A 117 1.12 44.91 37.10
CA LEU A 117 -0.08 44.12 36.87
C LEU A 117 -0.36 43.96 35.36
N ALA A 118 -0.20 45.04 34.59
CA ALA A 118 -0.32 45.00 33.13
C ALA A 118 0.67 44.02 32.48
N ARG A 119 1.94 44.02 32.92
CA ARG A 119 2.96 43.07 32.45
C ARG A 119 2.57 41.61 32.71
N ASP A 120 2.00 41.33 33.87
CA ASP A 120 1.61 39.96 34.23
C ASP A 120 0.38 39.52 33.40
N PHE A 121 -0.59 40.41 33.18
CA PHE A 121 -1.69 40.19 32.24
C PHE A 121 -1.24 40.01 30.78
N LEU A 122 -0.19 40.71 30.35
CA LEU A 122 0.38 40.54 29.00
C LEU A 122 0.96 39.14 28.81
N LYS A 123 1.67 38.61 29.81
CA LYS A 123 2.19 37.24 29.79
C LYS A 123 1.05 36.22 29.69
N HIS A 124 0.00 36.39 30.49
CA HIS A 124 -1.18 35.51 30.44
C HIS A 124 -1.91 35.59 29.09
N TYR A 125 -2.05 36.78 28.51
CA TYR A 125 -2.59 36.98 27.17
C TYR A 125 -1.78 36.22 26.10
N GLN A 126 -0.46 36.30 26.15
CA GLN A 126 0.42 35.61 25.21
C GLN A 126 0.31 34.08 25.35
N ILE A 127 0.27 33.56 26.58
CA ILE A 127 0.10 32.12 26.84
C ILE A 127 -1.23 31.63 26.27
N LEU A 128 -2.32 32.35 26.55
CA LEU A 128 -3.66 31.95 26.13
C LEU A 128 -3.85 32.07 24.61
N ARG A 129 -3.20 33.06 24.00
CA ARG A 129 -3.15 33.17 22.54
C ARG A 129 -2.42 31.98 21.91
N ASN A 130 -1.25 31.62 22.45
CA ASN A 130 -0.47 30.49 21.94
C ASN A 130 -1.20 29.15 22.14
N SER A 131 -1.92 28.97 23.25
CA SER A 131 -2.72 27.75 23.47
C SER A 131 -3.89 27.64 22.49
N GLU A 132 -4.57 28.75 22.20
CA GLU A 132 -5.66 28.76 21.22
C GLU A 132 -5.14 28.57 19.79
N GLU A 133 -4.03 29.22 19.41
CA GLU A 133 -3.35 28.99 18.13
C GLU A 133 -2.98 27.50 17.97
N THR A 134 -2.42 26.89 19.01
CA THR A 134 -2.06 25.47 19.01
C THR A 134 -3.29 24.58 18.86
N ARG A 135 -4.37 24.83 19.62
CA ARG A 135 -5.61 24.06 19.56
C ARG A 135 -6.25 24.10 18.17
N GLN A 136 -6.31 25.29 17.54
CA GLN A 136 -6.86 25.44 16.20
C GLN A 136 -6.02 24.71 15.15
N LEU A 137 -4.68 24.80 15.26
CA LEU A 137 -3.78 24.04 14.38
C LEU A 137 -3.91 22.54 14.57
N GLU A 138 -4.11 22.04 15.80
CA GLU A 138 -4.32 20.61 16.06
C GLU A 138 -5.60 20.07 15.43
N ILE A 139 -6.70 20.83 15.52
CA ILE A 139 -7.99 20.47 14.89
C ILE A 139 -7.81 20.37 13.37
N ILE A 140 -7.13 21.34 12.76
CA ILE A 140 -6.85 21.35 11.32
C ILE A 140 -5.95 20.18 10.95
N LYS A 141 -4.83 19.98 11.65
CA LYS A 141 -3.92 18.84 11.42
C LYS A 141 -4.63 17.49 11.50
N LYS A 142 -5.53 17.31 12.47
CA LYS A 142 -6.31 16.08 12.60
C LYS A 142 -7.18 15.84 11.36
N ARG A 143 -7.88 16.86 10.88
CA ARG A 143 -8.68 16.79 9.64
C ARG A 143 -7.81 16.48 8.42
N GLN A 144 -6.65 17.13 8.30
CA GLN A 144 -5.70 16.92 7.20
C GLN A 144 -5.14 15.49 7.17
N ILE A 145 -4.85 14.91 8.33
CA ILE A 145 -4.44 13.50 8.45
C ILE A 145 -5.56 12.58 7.97
N ASP A 146 -6.79 12.83 8.37
CA ASP A 146 -7.93 12.00 7.98
C ASP A 146 -8.23 12.12 6.48
N ASP A 147 -8.12 13.31 5.90
CA ASP A 147 -8.28 13.52 4.46
C ASP A 147 -7.17 12.84 3.65
N ARG A 148 -5.92 12.93 4.12
CA ARG A 148 -4.80 12.18 3.52
C ARG A 148 -5.03 10.67 3.58
N ARG A 149 -5.51 10.15 4.71
CA ARG A 149 -5.86 8.72 4.86
C ARG A 149 -6.93 8.30 3.86
N LYS A 150 -7.99 9.09 3.68
CA LYS A 150 -9.04 8.79 2.69
C LYS A 150 -8.49 8.71 1.27
N VAL A 151 -7.60 9.63 0.89
CA VAL A 151 -6.97 9.62 -0.44
C VAL A 151 -6.09 8.38 -0.63
N ILE A 152 -5.31 7.99 0.38
CA ILE A 152 -4.49 6.78 0.33
C ILE A 152 -5.36 5.53 0.16
N ILE A 153 -6.41 5.38 0.98
CA ILE A 153 -7.32 4.24 0.90
C ILE A 153 -8.00 4.17 -0.48
N ALA A 154 -8.46 5.31 -1.00
CA ALA A 154 -9.06 5.38 -2.33
C ALA A 154 -8.08 4.97 -3.43
N HIS A 155 -6.82 5.39 -3.34
CA HIS A 155 -5.77 4.99 -4.27
C HIS A 155 -5.46 3.50 -4.19
N ASP A 156 -5.37 2.92 -2.99
CA ASP A 156 -5.11 1.50 -2.80
C ASP A 156 -6.23 0.65 -3.42
N GLN A 157 -7.49 1.07 -3.21
CA GLN A 157 -8.64 0.45 -3.88
C GLN A 157 -8.56 0.56 -5.40
N GLN A 158 -8.11 1.71 -5.92
CA GLN A 158 -7.91 1.89 -7.35
C GLN A 158 -6.81 0.97 -7.90
N LEU A 159 -5.71 0.79 -7.17
CA LEU A 159 -4.63 -0.13 -7.57
C LEU A 159 -5.08 -1.60 -7.55
N VAL A 160 -5.87 -1.99 -6.55
CA VAL A 160 -6.45 -3.34 -6.49
C VAL A 160 -7.34 -3.59 -7.70
N LYS A 161 -8.27 -2.66 -7.99
CA LYS A 161 -9.14 -2.76 -9.17
C LYS A 161 -8.34 -2.78 -10.48
N PHE A 162 -7.34 -1.91 -10.62
CA PHE A 162 -6.45 -1.88 -11.77
C PHE A 162 -5.76 -3.24 -11.97
N THR A 163 -5.21 -3.80 -10.90
CA THR A 163 -4.50 -5.09 -10.94
C THR A 163 -5.42 -6.24 -11.31
N GLN A 164 -6.65 -6.24 -10.79
CA GLN A 164 -7.67 -7.24 -11.10
C GLN A 164 -8.08 -7.19 -12.57
N VAL A 165 -8.39 -5.99 -13.09
CA VAL A 165 -8.76 -5.80 -14.50
C VAL A 165 -7.63 -6.27 -15.43
N TRP A 166 -6.38 -5.92 -15.12
CA TRP A 166 -5.24 -6.38 -15.90
C TRP A 166 -5.02 -7.89 -15.81
N HIS A 167 -5.21 -8.50 -14.64
CA HIS A 167 -5.14 -9.96 -14.51
C HIS A 167 -6.18 -10.66 -15.36
N GLN A 168 -7.43 -10.20 -15.31
CA GLN A 168 -8.51 -10.75 -16.13
C GLN A 168 -8.20 -10.60 -17.62
N PHE A 169 -7.78 -9.40 -18.05
CA PHE A 169 -7.39 -9.15 -19.43
C PHE A 169 -6.24 -10.07 -19.89
N MET A 170 -5.20 -10.22 -19.08
CA MET A 170 -4.07 -11.10 -19.41
C MET A 170 -4.50 -12.57 -19.45
N GLN A 171 -5.36 -13.01 -18.53
CA GLN A 171 -5.89 -14.37 -18.52
C GLN A 171 -6.72 -14.67 -19.77
N GLU A 172 -7.58 -13.74 -20.18
CA GLU A 172 -8.35 -13.87 -21.43
C GLU A 172 -7.43 -13.92 -22.66
N PHE A 173 -6.37 -13.11 -22.68
CA PHE A 173 -5.37 -13.13 -23.75
C PHE A 173 -4.66 -14.49 -23.82
N GLU A 174 -4.22 -15.03 -22.68
CA GLU A 174 -3.56 -16.35 -22.64
C GLU A 174 -4.53 -17.46 -23.07
N HIS A 175 -5.78 -17.43 -22.59
CA HIS A 175 -6.79 -18.40 -23.00
C HIS A 175 -7.06 -18.38 -24.50
N LYS A 176 -7.24 -17.19 -25.10
CA LYS A 176 -7.41 -17.03 -26.55
C LYS A 176 -6.16 -17.50 -27.31
N SER A 177 -4.98 -17.19 -26.81
CA SER A 177 -3.71 -17.61 -27.41
C SER A 177 -3.55 -19.13 -27.44
N LEU A 178 -3.91 -19.81 -26.35
CA LEU A 178 -3.93 -21.28 -26.29
C LEU A 178 -4.96 -21.88 -27.26
N SER A 179 -6.16 -21.31 -27.32
CA SER A 179 -7.19 -21.76 -28.27
C SER A 179 -6.72 -21.64 -29.72
N TYR A 180 -6.01 -20.57 -30.10
CA TYR A 180 -5.42 -20.45 -31.44
C TYR A 180 -4.33 -21.49 -31.71
N LEU A 181 -3.52 -21.85 -30.72
CA LEU A 181 -2.52 -22.91 -30.86
C LEU A 181 -3.16 -24.28 -31.03
N GLU A 182 -4.21 -24.58 -30.26
CA GLU A 182 -4.97 -25.82 -30.36
C GLU A 182 -5.69 -25.95 -31.71
N GLU A 183 -6.27 -24.87 -32.21
CA GLU A 183 -6.89 -24.82 -33.54
C GLU A 183 -5.85 -25.09 -34.63
N LEU A 184 -4.67 -24.46 -34.53
CA LEU A 184 -3.58 -24.68 -35.47
C LEU A 184 -3.10 -26.13 -35.45
N ASP A 185 -2.89 -26.70 -34.25
CA ASP A 185 -2.49 -28.10 -34.10
C ASP A 185 -3.54 -29.05 -34.70
N ARG A 186 -4.83 -28.75 -34.53
CA ARG A 186 -5.92 -29.53 -35.14
C ARG A 186 -5.89 -29.47 -36.67
N GLN A 187 -5.64 -28.29 -37.23
CA GLN A 187 -5.50 -28.11 -38.67
C GLN A 187 -4.27 -28.86 -39.22
N HIS A 188 -3.14 -28.82 -38.51
CA HIS A 188 -1.93 -29.57 -38.87
C HIS A 188 -2.17 -31.09 -38.87
N GLN A 189 -2.88 -31.60 -37.85
CA GLN A 189 -3.27 -33.02 -37.80
C GLN A 189 -4.19 -33.40 -38.97
N ALA A 190 -5.19 -32.58 -39.27
CA ALA A 190 -6.10 -32.82 -40.40
C ALA A 190 -5.34 -32.84 -41.74
N GLN A 191 -4.40 -31.91 -41.96
CA GLN A 191 -3.57 -31.86 -43.16
C GLN A 191 -2.69 -33.12 -43.32
N LEU A 192 -2.16 -33.67 -42.23
CA LEU A 192 -1.38 -34.92 -42.27
C LEU A 192 -2.23 -36.13 -42.65
N LEU A 193 -3.49 -36.17 -42.20
CA LEU A 193 -4.44 -37.22 -42.59
C LEU A 193 -4.84 -37.11 -44.06
N ILE A 194 -5.12 -35.88 -44.53
CA ILE A 194 -5.43 -35.61 -45.94
C ILE A 194 -4.25 -36.02 -46.84
N LEU A 195 -3.02 -35.64 -46.49
CA LEU A 195 -1.83 -36.05 -47.23
C LEU A 195 -1.70 -37.58 -47.31
N GLN A 196 -2.03 -38.29 -46.24
CA GLN A 196 -2.01 -39.75 -46.22
C GLN A 196 -3.07 -40.34 -47.17
N SER A 197 -4.30 -39.83 -47.14
CA SER A 197 -5.35 -40.28 -48.06
C SER A 197 -5.02 -39.98 -49.51
N GLU A 198 -4.49 -38.79 -49.81
CA GLU A 198 -4.09 -38.39 -51.16
C GLU A 198 -3.01 -39.32 -51.74
N VAL A 199 -2.00 -39.68 -50.95
CA VAL A 199 -0.96 -40.62 -51.41
C VAL A 199 -1.54 -42.02 -51.64
N ILE A 200 -2.46 -42.49 -50.79
CA ILE A 200 -3.12 -43.78 -50.98
C ILE A 200 -3.99 -43.77 -52.25
N GLU A 201 -4.74 -42.70 -52.49
CA GLU A 201 -5.56 -42.54 -53.69
C GLU A 201 -4.71 -42.41 -54.97
N GLU A 202 -3.58 -41.70 -54.90
CA GLU A 202 -2.62 -41.58 -56.01
C GLU A 202 -2.08 -42.96 -56.43
N VAL A 203 -1.84 -43.85 -55.45
CA VAL A 203 -1.39 -45.23 -55.70
C VAL A 203 -2.50 -46.10 -56.25
N LYS A 204 -3.74 -45.94 -55.77
CA LYS A 204 -4.90 -46.72 -56.24
C LYS A 204 -5.36 -46.32 -57.65
N SER A 205 -5.29 -45.03 -57.98
CA SER A 205 -5.79 -44.49 -59.25
C SER A 205 -4.86 -44.76 -60.43
N LYS A 206 -3.55 -44.94 -60.19
CA LYS A 206 -2.59 -45.27 -61.23
C LYS A 206 -2.53 -46.79 -61.44
N PRO A 207 -2.82 -47.31 -62.66
CA PRO A 207 -2.73 -48.74 -62.91
C PRO A 207 -1.30 -49.23 -62.64
N GLN A 208 -1.18 -50.30 -61.85
CA GLN A 208 0.10 -50.88 -61.47
C GLN A 208 0.83 -51.37 -62.72
N ARG A 209 1.95 -50.71 -63.05
CA ARG A 209 2.80 -51.09 -64.17
C ARG A 209 3.78 -52.16 -63.71
N TRP A 210 3.47 -53.40 -64.06
CA TRP A 210 4.37 -54.54 -63.88
C TRP A 210 5.58 -54.44 -64.80
N SER A 211 6.69 -55.06 -64.42
CA SER A 211 7.83 -55.14 -65.32
C SER A 211 7.46 -55.91 -66.60
N ARG A 212 8.13 -55.55 -67.70
CA ARG A 212 7.99 -56.27 -68.98
C ARG A 212 8.33 -57.76 -68.82
N GLU A 213 9.30 -58.05 -67.96
CA GLU A 213 9.71 -59.41 -67.62
C GLU A 213 8.54 -60.19 -67.00
N LEU A 214 7.88 -59.67 -65.96
CA LEU A 214 6.74 -60.32 -65.32
C LEU A 214 5.58 -60.55 -66.30
N VAL A 215 5.30 -59.56 -67.16
CA VAL A 215 4.28 -59.68 -68.20
C VAL A 215 4.60 -60.81 -69.19
N ASP A 216 5.87 -60.95 -69.57
CA ASP A 216 6.31 -61.98 -70.51
C ASP A 216 6.35 -63.37 -69.84
N TRP A 217 6.75 -63.48 -68.57
CA TRP A 217 6.63 -64.71 -67.76
C TRP A 217 5.16 -65.18 -67.64
N ARG A 218 4.21 -64.26 -67.39
CA ARG A 218 2.77 -64.56 -67.35
C ARG A 218 2.20 -65.01 -68.70
N LYS A 219 2.67 -64.44 -69.80
CA LYS A 219 2.29 -64.92 -71.16
C LYS A 219 2.85 -66.32 -71.42
N GLN A 220 4.08 -66.59 -70.99
CA GLN A 220 4.70 -67.90 -71.15
C GLN A 220 4.02 -68.96 -70.27
N GLU A 221 3.59 -68.60 -69.07
CA GLU A 221 2.73 -69.42 -68.19
C GLU A 221 1.46 -69.84 -68.94
N ALA A 222 0.70 -68.87 -69.46
CA ALA A 222 -0.55 -69.11 -70.19
C ALA A 222 -0.33 -69.99 -71.44
N LYS A 223 0.79 -69.79 -72.15
CA LYS A 223 1.17 -70.63 -73.30
C LYS A 223 1.42 -72.09 -72.89
N MET A 224 2.13 -72.33 -71.79
CA MET A 224 2.40 -73.70 -71.30
C MET A 224 1.15 -74.40 -70.77
N VAL A 225 0.23 -73.66 -70.14
CA VAL A 225 -1.10 -74.17 -69.76
C VAL A 225 -1.91 -74.57 -70.99
N GLY A 226 -1.93 -73.72 -72.03
CA GLY A 226 -2.60 -74.03 -73.29
C GLY A 226 -2.01 -75.25 -74.03
N GLN A 227 -0.73 -75.54 -73.81
CA GLN A 227 -0.04 -76.74 -74.31
C GLN A 227 -0.17 -77.97 -73.40
N GLN A 228 -0.95 -77.89 -72.30
CA GLN A 228 -1.12 -78.95 -71.29
C GLN A 228 0.18 -79.38 -70.58
N ARG A 229 1.24 -78.56 -70.62
CA ARG A 229 2.52 -78.81 -69.94
C ARG A 229 2.49 -78.29 -68.51
N TYR A 230 1.66 -78.91 -67.68
CA TYR A 230 1.36 -78.40 -66.32
C TYR A 230 2.58 -78.34 -65.40
N GLN A 231 3.51 -79.29 -65.50
CA GLN A 231 4.72 -79.29 -64.67
C GLN A 231 5.63 -78.07 -64.95
N GLU A 232 5.72 -77.64 -66.20
CA GLU A 232 6.51 -76.48 -66.59
C GLU A 232 5.78 -75.18 -66.29
N ALA A 233 4.46 -75.15 -66.52
CA ALA A 233 3.62 -74.03 -66.11
C ALA A 233 3.73 -73.76 -64.61
N GLN A 234 3.75 -74.80 -63.77
CA GLN A 234 3.91 -74.67 -62.32
C GLN A 234 5.27 -74.04 -61.94
N LYS A 235 6.35 -74.41 -62.62
CA LYS A 235 7.68 -73.81 -62.39
C LYS A 235 7.70 -72.32 -62.77
N ILE A 236 7.11 -71.98 -63.91
CA ILE A 236 6.98 -70.61 -64.40
C ILE A 236 6.10 -69.79 -63.44
N LYS A 237 5.00 -70.35 -62.95
CA LYS A 237 4.11 -69.71 -61.98
C LYS A 237 4.85 -69.36 -60.69
N LEU A 238 5.59 -70.30 -60.11
CA LEU A 238 6.36 -70.06 -58.89
C LEU A 238 7.38 -68.91 -59.06
N ALA A 239 8.07 -68.87 -60.20
CA ALA A 239 8.99 -67.78 -60.52
C ALA A 239 8.27 -66.43 -60.72
N SER A 240 7.11 -66.46 -61.40
CA SER A 240 6.27 -65.28 -61.67
C SER A 240 5.69 -64.70 -60.38
N ASP A 241 5.13 -65.55 -59.51
CA ASP A 241 4.55 -65.14 -58.23
C ASP A 241 5.64 -64.57 -57.30
N ALA A 242 6.85 -65.14 -57.30
CA ALA A 242 7.99 -64.60 -56.56
C ALA A 242 8.44 -63.22 -57.10
N LEU A 243 8.50 -63.06 -58.42
CA LEU A 243 8.84 -61.78 -59.06
C LEU A 243 7.77 -60.71 -58.79
N GLU A 244 6.49 -61.08 -58.90
CA GLU A 244 5.35 -60.21 -58.59
C GLU A 244 5.39 -59.73 -57.14
N LEU A 245 5.68 -60.63 -56.19
CA LEU A 245 5.83 -60.28 -54.79
C LEU A 245 6.98 -59.28 -54.58
N SER A 246 8.12 -59.51 -55.23
CA SER A 246 9.27 -58.57 -55.17
C SER A 246 8.91 -57.19 -55.72
N GLU A 247 8.20 -57.13 -56.85
CA GLU A 247 7.75 -55.87 -57.45
C GLU A 247 6.71 -55.14 -56.58
N ARG A 248 5.76 -55.87 -55.98
CA ARG A 248 4.80 -55.31 -55.01
C ARG A 248 5.51 -54.73 -53.79
N MET A 249 6.51 -55.42 -53.25
CA MET A 249 7.31 -54.94 -52.12
C MET A 249 8.09 -53.66 -52.47
N LYS A 250 8.73 -53.61 -53.65
CA LYS A 250 9.43 -52.41 -54.14
C LYS A 250 8.47 -51.23 -54.32
N LEU A 251 7.29 -51.46 -54.90
CA LEU A 251 6.28 -50.43 -55.06
C LEU A 251 5.83 -49.88 -53.70
N SER A 252 5.51 -50.77 -52.74
CA SER A 252 5.14 -50.39 -51.37
C SER A 252 6.24 -49.56 -50.70
N SER A 253 7.50 -49.99 -50.81
CA SER A 253 8.66 -49.26 -50.26
C SER A 253 8.85 -47.87 -50.89
N ASN A 254 8.63 -47.74 -52.20
CA ASN A 254 8.69 -46.46 -52.91
C ASN A 254 7.56 -45.51 -52.47
N VAL A 255 6.35 -46.04 -52.27
CA VAL A 255 5.21 -45.26 -51.75
C VAL A 255 5.49 -44.80 -50.32
N GLU A 256 5.98 -45.68 -49.47
CA GLU A 256 6.29 -45.37 -48.07
C GLU A 256 7.41 -44.32 -47.94
N SER A 257 8.47 -44.43 -48.75
CA SER A 257 9.55 -43.44 -48.78
C SER A 257 9.09 -42.07 -49.30
N SER A 258 8.27 -42.04 -50.36
CA SER A 258 7.64 -40.82 -50.85
C SER A 258 6.74 -40.17 -49.79
N LEU A 259 5.91 -40.96 -49.11
CA LEU A 259 5.06 -40.49 -48.03
C LEU A 259 5.88 -39.93 -46.85
N LYS A 260 6.96 -40.61 -46.46
CA LYS A 260 7.87 -40.13 -45.40
C LYS A 260 8.47 -38.77 -45.75
N LEU A 261 8.94 -38.59 -46.99
CA LEU A 261 9.50 -37.32 -47.43
C LEU A 261 8.45 -36.20 -47.45
N LYS A 262 7.27 -36.45 -48.03
CA LYS A 262 6.16 -35.49 -48.05
C LYS A 262 5.74 -35.10 -46.62
N ARG A 263 5.62 -36.08 -45.71
CA ARG A 263 5.31 -35.84 -44.29
C ARG A 263 6.39 -35.03 -43.57
N ALA A 264 7.67 -35.33 -43.79
CA ALA A 264 8.77 -34.60 -43.18
C ALA A 264 8.77 -33.12 -43.63
N ASN A 265 8.54 -32.87 -44.92
CA ASN A 265 8.43 -31.50 -45.45
C ASN A 265 7.25 -30.75 -44.85
N LEU A 266 6.07 -31.38 -44.80
CA LEU A 266 4.87 -30.78 -44.21
C LEU A 266 5.04 -30.53 -42.70
N SER A 267 5.61 -31.48 -41.97
CA SER A 267 5.92 -31.32 -40.55
C SER A 267 6.90 -30.17 -40.29
N LYS A 268 7.90 -29.96 -41.16
CA LYS A 268 8.80 -28.80 -41.08
C LYS A 268 8.05 -27.48 -41.29
N GLN A 269 7.09 -27.44 -42.21
CA GLN A 269 6.23 -26.27 -42.41
C GLN A 269 5.36 -26.00 -41.18
N HIS A 270 4.71 -27.04 -40.63
CA HIS A 270 3.91 -26.95 -39.40
C HIS A 270 4.73 -26.43 -38.22
N ALA A 271 5.94 -26.94 -38.03
CA ALA A 271 6.84 -26.48 -36.98
C ALA A 271 7.22 -25.00 -37.14
N ALA A 272 7.50 -24.55 -38.37
CA ALA A 272 7.82 -23.16 -38.66
C ALA A 272 6.62 -22.23 -38.42
N GLU A 273 5.41 -22.65 -38.81
CA GLU A 273 4.18 -21.90 -38.60
C GLU A 273 3.85 -21.77 -37.11
N LYS A 274 3.91 -22.88 -36.37
CA LYS A 274 3.70 -22.89 -34.91
C LYS A 274 4.72 -22.02 -34.21
N PHE A 275 6.00 -22.09 -34.61
CA PHE A 275 7.04 -21.23 -34.07
C PHE A 275 6.76 -19.74 -34.32
N ALA A 276 6.35 -19.38 -35.54
CA ALA A 276 6.01 -18.00 -35.88
C ALA A 276 4.81 -17.49 -35.05
N LEU A 277 3.78 -18.31 -34.86
CA LEU A 277 2.64 -17.98 -34.01
C LEU A 277 3.06 -17.80 -32.54
N CYS A 278 3.84 -18.72 -31.98
CA CYS A 278 4.38 -18.61 -30.62
C CYS A 278 5.20 -17.31 -30.45
N LYS A 279 6.03 -16.95 -31.44
CA LYS A 279 6.81 -15.71 -31.39
C LYS A 279 5.94 -14.45 -31.43
N ARG A 280 4.85 -14.46 -32.20
CA ARG A 280 3.88 -13.35 -32.21
C ARG A 280 3.18 -13.23 -30.85
N ILE A 281 2.73 -14.34 -30.27
CA ILE A 281 2.10 -14.38 -28.94
C ILE A 281 3.08 -13.86 -27.88
N GLU A 282 4.33 -14.32 -27.87
CA GLU A 282 5.36 -13.83 -26.93
C GLU A 282 5.62 -12.33 -27.07
N THR A 283 5.66 -11.83 -28.30
CA THR A 283 5.89 -10.39 -28.55
C THR A 283 4.72 -9.58 -28.03
N LYS A 284 3.47 -9.98 -28.33
CA LYS A 284 2.26 -9.34 -27.79
C LYS A 284 2.18 -9.39 -26.27
N ARG A 285 2.55 -10.52 -25.66
CA ARG A 285 2.65 -10.66 -24.20
C ARG A 285 3.60 -9.62 -23.60
N ARG A 286 4.78 -9.42 -24.20
CA ARG A 286 5.74 -8.40 -23.74
C ARG A 286 5.21 -6.99 -23.93
N GLU A 287 4.54 -6.70 -25.05
CA GLU A 287 3.89 -5.41 -25.30
C GLU A 287 2.84 -5.11 -24.21
N PHE A 288 1.98 -6.06 -23.88
CA PHE A 288 0.98 -5.87 -22.82
C PHE A 288 1.59 -5.71 -21.42
N GLN A 289 2.64 -6.47 -21.10
CA GLN A 289 3.38 -6.28 -19.85
C GLN A 289 4.05 -4.91 -19.77
N HIS A 290 4.56 -4.40 -20.89
CA HIS A 290 5.10 -3.04 -20.95
C HIS A 290 3.98 -2.01 -20.75
N GLN A 291 2.85 -2.17 -21.45
CA GLN A 291 1.69 -1.29 -21.31
C GLN A 291 1.16 -1.26 -19.87
N GLN A 292 1.08 -2.41 -19.21
CA GLN A 292 0.69 -2.52 -17.80
C GLN A 292 1.62 -1.70 -16.89
N LYS A 293 2.94 -1.76 -17.11
CA LYS A 293 3.92 -0.97 -16.34
C LYS A 293 3.75 0.53 -16.57
N VAL A 294 3.53 0.94 -17.82
CA VAL A 294 3.30 2.34 -18.18
C VAL A 294 2.02 2.87 -17.52
N ASP A 295 0.92 2.12 -17.62
CA ASP A 295 -0.37 2.53 -17.05
C ASP A 295 -0.34 2.53 -15.52
N PHE A 296 0.36 1.58 -14.90
CA PHE A 296 0.61 1.58 -13.46
C PHE A 296 1.40 2.83 -13.03
N SER A 297 2.48 3.15 -13.73
CA SER A 297 3.30 4.34 -13.47
C SER A 297 2.45 5.62 -13.58
N ARG A 298 1.63 5.72 -14.62
CA ARG A 298 0.70 6.85 -14.83
C ARG A 298 -0.34 6.95 -13.70
N CYS A 299 -0.89 5.83 -13.24
CA CYS A 299 -1.81 5.78 -12.10
C CYS A 299 -1.14 6.28 -10.82
N SER A 300 0.06 5.79 -10.53
CA SER A 300 0.86 6.22 -9.37
C SER A 300 1.21 7.71 -9.45
N GLN A 301 1.60 8.21 -10.63
CA GLN A 301 1.93 9.63 -10.81
C GLN A 301 0.72 10.53 -10.62
N ARG A 302 -0.47 10.12 -11.09
CA ARG A 302 -1.71 10.86 -10.80
C ARG A 302 -1.97 10.97 -9.31
N ASN A 303 -1.76 9.89 -8.55
CA ASN A 303 -1.92 9.92 -7.09
C ASN A 303 -0.89 10.84 -6.42
N LYS A 304 0.37 10.79 -6.84
CA LYS A 304 1.40 11.74 -6.35
C LYS A 304 0.98 13.19 -6.59
N ASN A 305 0.44 13.49 -7.77
CA ASN A 305 -0.05 14.83 -8.09
C ASN A 305 -1.26 15.22 -7.22
N ILE A 306 -2.19 14.29 -6.96
CA ILE A 306 -3.35 14.53 -6.07
C ILE A 306 -2.88 14.83 -4.65
N LEU A 307 -1.93 14.04 -4.12
CA LEU A 307 -1.35 14.26 -2.80
C LEU A 307 -0.62 15.61 -2.72
N ALA A 308 0.17 15.97 -3.72
CA ALA A 308 0.85 17.26 -3.76
C ALA A 308 -0.14 18.45 -3.79
N MET A 309 -1.24 18.33 -4.54
CA MET A 309 -2.31 19.33 -4.53
C MET A 309 -3.02 19.40 -3.18
N LEU A 310 -3.24 18.24 -2.54
CA LEU A 310 -3.85 18.17 -1.21
C LEU A 310 -2.95 18.84 -0.16
N ASP A 311 -1.66 18.54 -0.17
CA ASP A 311 -0.67 19.13 0.74
C ASP A 311 -0.61 20.65 0.55
N SER A 312 -0.58 21.14 -0.69
CA SER A 312 -0.63 22.58 -0.98
C SER A 312 -1.92 23.24 -0.47
N LYS A 313 -3.07 22.55 -0.56
CA LYS A 313 -4.35 23.02 -0.01
C LYS A 313 -4.32 23.06 1.52
N HIS A 314 -3.74 22.04 2.16
CA HIS A 314 -3.57 21.96 3.61
C HIS A 314 -2.69 23.08 4.15
N ASP A 315 -1.59 23.41 3.46
CA ASP A 315 -0.70 24.51 3.84
C ASP A 315 -1.40 25.88 3.74
N ALA A 316 -2.21 26.07 2.69
CA ALA A 316 -3.02 27.26 2.50
C ALA A 316 -4.11 27.38 3.59
N GLU A 317 -4.77 26.28 3.95
CA GLU A 317 -5.78 26.24 5.02
C GLU A 317 -5.18 26.59 6.38
N CYS A 318 -4.02 26.03 6.73
CA CYS A 318 -3.28 26.38 7.95
C CYS A 318 -2.96 27.88 7.99
N SER A 319 -2.43 28.41 6.88
CA SER A 319 -2.09 29.84 6.76
C SER A 319 -3.31 30.74 6.88
N GLU A 320 -4.44 30.34 6.29
CA GLU A 320 -5.69 31.09 6.37
C GLU A 320 -6.32 31.04 7.77
N ALA A 321 -6.28 29.89 8.44
CA ALA A 321 -6.78 29.74 9.79
C ALA A 321 -6.04 30.64 10.79
N LEU A 322 -4.70 30.71 10.69
CA LEU A 322 -3.90 31.63 11.49
C LEU A 322 -4.28 33.10 11.20
N ARG A 323 -4.43 33.48 9.92
CA ARG A 323 -4.88 34.83 9.55
C ARG A 323 -6.28 35.16 10.05
N ARG A 324 -7.20 34.20 10.06
CA ARG A 324 -8.57 34.38 10.59
C ARG A 324 -8.54 34.59 12.10
N LEU A 325 -7.79 33.76 12.83
CA LEU A 325 -7.60 33.91 14.27
C LEU A 325 -6.94 35.25 14.62
N GLU A 326 -5.93 35.70 13.88
CA GLU A 326 -5.35 37.04 14.06
C GLU A 326 -6.37 38.17 13.84
N LYS A 327 -7.22 38.05 12.82
CA LYS A 327 -8.28 39.03 12.55
C LYS A 327 -9.35 39.03 13.63
N GLU A 328 -9.75 37.85 14.12
CA GLU A 328 -10.71 37.73 15.22
C GLU A 328 -10.14 38.41 16.46
N ILE A 329 -8.92 38.09 16.86
CA ILE A 329 -8.23 38.74 17.99
C ILE A 329 -8.16 40.27 17.82
N LYS A 330 -7.84 40.77 16.61
CA LYS A 330 -7.78 42.23 16.31
C LYS A 330 -9.16 42.91 16.27
N ASN A 331 -10.18 42.26 15.75
CA ASN A 331 -11.53 42.83 15.69
C ASN A 331 -12.15 42.90 17.09
N TYR A 332 -11.90 41.90 17.92
CA TYR A 332 -12.35 41.89 19.31
C TYR A 332 -11.53 42.83 20.21
N SER A 333 -10.29 43.20 19.83
CA SER A 333 -9.57 44.25 20.54
C SER A 333 -10.11 45.66 20.22
N ASN A 334 -10.67 45.88 19.03
CA ASN A 334 -11.17 47.20 18.60
C ASN A 334 -12.66 47.46 18.88
N SER A 335 -13.43 46.44 19.29
CA SER A 335 -14.82 46.62 19.71
C SER A 335 -14.85 47.31 21.09
N LYS A 336 -15.13 48.62 21.08
CA LYS A 336 -15.37 49.46 22.27
C LYS A 336 -16.59 49.03 23.06
#